data_AF-A0AA43QKC4-F1
#
_entry.id   AF-A0AA43QKC4-F1
#
_cell.length_a   1.000
_cell.length_b   1.000
_cell.length_c   1.000
_cell.angle_alpha   90.00
_cell.angle_beta   90.00
_cell.angle_gamma   90.00
#
_symmetry.space_group_name_H-M   'P 1'
#
loop_
_entity.id
_entity.type
_entity.pdbx_description
1 polymer ?
#
loop_
_entity_poly.entity_id
_entity_poly.type
_entity_poly.pdbx_seq_one_letter_code
_entity_poly.pdbx_strand_id
1 'polypeptide(L)'
;MASKTLHVELNALDHLPPPNYSNAILYLPLRAGVSAETAFKHLQQGLQRTFMQLPWLDGKVYPISPRLPGTPRFLEIRYHEKREDRYLPQQLRFNELKSLETYEDLRESAFHPASYEDESLTWAPFLPDVTDGAEVVVAQANFLPGACILTAAVSHASSDGMGVFSVLKIWADNCRDLQLGVPPEKAQPPEISDRSLLERICTSEGTGRSVEQIPPETWRLLGLEPPLNGEAAAAAAVTNGLSQSGQPPPPVSSGSGRSLQPYIFYMSPTKVTDLRDECKKETGATDVSVNDVICALVWRGLLKARIAARGSHGGGLMNGDNPADAHNIDARLDLPFDVRPYFSQILPLNYLGNFTMINQALLPLSELVAPLTSIGSVAGRIRQVAAEVTPASLMDAYTLVKTIQEGLKLGNLKVDGNGLMITSLLAFPMTEVCFGETIFGNGGKPEAIRTLMGAINQVFRYCVILPKKSHGGVEFVANLFDEEMDILKQDEAFGRYAMFVA
;
A
#
# COMPACT_ATOMS: atom_id res chain seq x y z
N MET A 1 -39.94 7.90 -1.05
CA MET A 1 -39.21 9.09 -1.55
C MET A 1 -37.85 8.62 -2.03
N ALA A 2 -37.41 8.99 -3.23
CA ALA A 2 -36.10 8.59 -3.72
C ALA A 2 -35.00 9.15 -2.80
N SER A 3 -34.06 8.30 -2.39
CA SER A 3 -32.94 8.70 -1.54
C SER A 3 -32.05 9.69 -2.29
N LYS A 4 -31.69 10.82 -1.65
CA LYS A 4 -30.84 11.86 -2.24
C LYS A 4 -29.45 11.29 -2.49
N THR A 5 -28.97 11.39 -3.73
CA THR A 5 -27.57 11.10 -4.05
C THR A 5 -26.70 12.27 -3.61
N LEU A 6 -25.69 11.97 -2.81
CA LEU A 6 -24.64 12.90 -2.38
C LEU A 6 -23.40 12.71 -3.25
N HIS A 7 -22.71 13.82 -3.47
CA HIS A 7 -21.51 13.92 -4.30
C HIS A 7 -20.39 14.46 -3.42
N VAL A 8 -19.26 13.75 -3.38
CA VAL A 8 -18.08 14.14 -2.62
C VAL A 8 -16.90 14.12 -3.56
N GLU A 9 -16.45 15.31 -3.94
CA GLU A 9 -15.23 15.47 -4.74
C GLU A 9 -14.02 14.94 -3.94
N LEU A 10 -13.15 14.22 -4.65
CA LEU A 10 -11.90 13.72 -4.07
C LEU A 10 -10.85 14.84 -4.04
N ASN A 11 -9.92 14.77 -3.10
CA ASN A 11 -8.89 15.80 -2.92
C ASN A 11 -7.73 15.61 -3.92
N ALA A 12 -6.80 16.55 -3.97
CA ALA A 12 -5.70 16.48 -4.95
C ALA A 12 -4.77 15.26 -4.76
N LEU A 13 -4.53 14.83 -3.51
CA LEU A 13 -3.72 13.65 -3.22
C LEU A 13 -4.45 12.34 -3.55
N ASP A 14 -5.79 12.32 -3.53
CA ASP A 14 -6.60 11.17 -3.92
C ASP A 14 -6.41 10.80 -5.41
N HIS A 15 -5.90 11.73 -6.24
CA HIS A 15 -5.64 11.51 -7.66
C HIS A 15 -4.21 11.07 -7.98
N LEU A 16 -3.31 11.08 -7.00
CA LEU A 16 -1.92 10.68 -7.18
C LEU A 16 -1.76 9.16 -7.41
N PRO A 17 -2.32 8.28 -6.57
CA PRO A 17 -2.26 6.84 -6.81
C PRO A 17 -3.16 6.43 -7.98
N PRO A 18 -2.86 5.31 -8.69
CA PRO A 18 -3.82 4.73 -9.61
C PRO A 18 -5.11 4.35 -8.85
N PRO A 19 -6.29 4.40 -9.48
CA PRO A 19 -7.56 4.09 -8.81
C PRO A 19 -7.76 2.58 -8.62
N ASN A 20 -6.74 1.84 -8.19
CA ASN A 20 -6.77 0.40 -7.95
C ASN A 20 -7.48 0.06 -6.63
N TYR A 21 -7.77 -1.21 -6.40
CA TYR A 21 -8.23 -1.69 -5.09
C TYR A 21 -7.05 -2.03 -4.18
N SER A 22 -6.86 -1.21 -3.14
CA SER A 22 -5.90 -1.46 -2.06
C SER A 22 -6.49 -2.48 -1.09
N ASN A 23 -5.93 -3.68 -1.09
CA ASN A 23 -6.51 -4.84 -0.42
C ASN A 23 -5.74 -5.27 0.82
N ALA A 24 -6.45 -5.92 1.74
CA ALA A 24 -5.91 -6.72 2.82
C ALA A 24 -6.61 -8.09 2.83
N ILE A 25 -5.83 -9.13 3.06
CA ILE A 25 -6.30 -10.51 3.21
C ILE A 25 -6.13 -10.88 4.68
N LEU A 26 -7.24 -11.16 5.36
CA LEU A 26 -7.28 -11.52 6.77
C LEU A 26 -7.65 -12.99 6.92
N TYR A 27 -6.77 -13.78 7.55
CA TYR A 27 -6.99 -15.20 7.78
C TYR A 27 -7.67 -15.38 9.15
N LEU A 28 -8.97 -15.70 9.13
CA LEU A 28 -9.82 -15.80 10.32
C LEU A 28 -10.19 -17.28 10.57
N PRO A 29 -9.64 -17.95 11.59
CA PRO A 29 -10.14 -19.26 11.98
C PRO A 29 -11.60 -19.13 12.48
N LEU A 30 -12.43 -20.13 12.21
CA LEU A 30 -13.80 -20.20 12.72
C LEU A 30 -13.82 -20.98 14.04
N ARG A 31 -14.77 -20.67 14.93
CA ARG A 31 -15.02 -21.55 16.08
C ARG A 31 -15.63 -22.88 15.62
N ALA A 32 -15.36 -23.94 16.38
CA ALA A 32 -15.97 -25.24 16.17
C ALA A 32 -17.52 -25.13 16.16
N GLY A 33 -18.14 -25.69 15.12
CA GLY A 33 -19.60 -25.69 14.94
C GLY A 33 -20.18 -24.44 14.28
N VAL A 34 -19.39 -23.40 14.01
CA VAL A 34 -19.83 -22.23 13.24
C VAL A 34 -19.84 -22.57 11.75
N SER A 35 -21.00 -22.41 11.10
CA SER A 35 -21.13 -22.59 9.66
C SER A 35 -20.62 -21.38 8.87
N ALA A 36 -20.27 -21.60 7.60
CA ALA A 36 -19.85 -20.55 6.68
C ALA A 36 -20.92 -19.46 6.54
N GLU A 37 -22.20 -19.83 6.43
CA GLU A 37 -23.32 -18.91 6.29
C GLU A 37 -23.52 -18.06 7.56
N THR A 38 -23.30 -18.67 8.73
CA THR A 38 -23.39 -17.96 10.02
C THR A 38 -22.30 -16.90 10.12
N ALA A 39 -21.06 -17.27 9.80
CA ALA A 39 -19.93 -16.35 9.79
C ALA A 39 -20.11 -15.23 8.74
N PHE A 40 -20.56 -15.59 7.53
CA PHE A 40 -20.84 -14.64 6.46
C PHE A 40 -21.90 -13.62 6.84
N LYS A 41 -23.04 -14.08 7.37
CA LYS A 41 -24.11 -13.20 7.83
C LYS A 41 -23.61 -12.24 8.91
N HIS A 42 -22.74 -12.72 9.80
CA HIS A 42 -22.14 -11.88 10.83
C HIS A 42 -21.22 -10.79 10.27
N LEU A 43 -20.35 -11.15 9.31
CA LEU A 43 -19.51 -10.19 8.58
C LEU A 43 -20.37 -9.15 7.84
N GLN A 44 -21.42 -9.61 7.15
CA GLN A 44 -22.33 -8.75 6.40
C GLN A 44 -23.08 -7.75 7.29
N GLN A 45 -23.53 -8.19 8.47
CA GLN A 45 -24.16 -7.30 9.46
C GLN A 45 -23.17 -6.27 10.02
N GLY A 46 -21.92 -6.65 10.29
CA GLY A 46 -20.88 -5.71 10.72
C GLY A 46 -20.57 -4.67 9.63
N LEU A 47 -20.54 -5.09 8.37
CA LEU A 47 -20.30 -4.18 7.25
C LEU A 47 -21.48 -3.22 7.06
N GLN A 48 -22.70 -3.70 7.25
CA GLN A 48 -23.90 -2.87 7.24
C GLN A 48 -23.81 -1.74 8.29
N ARG A 49 -23.40 -2.07 9.53
CA ARG A 49 -23.17 -1.06 10.57
C ARG A 49 -22.05 -0.08 10.20
N THR A 50 -20.98 -0.57 9.59
CA THR A 50 -19.89 0.27 9.10
C THR A 50 -20.37 1.29 8.08
N PHE A 51 -21.20 0.87 7.12
CA PHE A 51 -21.79 1.78 6.13
C PHE A 51 -22.80 2.76 6.75
N MET A 52 -23.52 2.38 7.83
CA MET A 52 -24.34 3.35 8.57
C MET A 52 -23.50 4.44 9.25
N GLN A 53 -22.31 4.07 9.74
CA GLN A 53 -21.38 5.00 10.39
C GLN A 53 -20.61 5.86 9.39
N LEU A 54 -20.32 5.32 8.20
CA LEU A 54 -19.58 5.93 7.11
C LEU A 54 -20.29 5.70 5.76
N PRO A 55 -21.37 6.43 5.45
CA PRO A 55 -22.21 6.15 4.27
C PRO A 55 -21.52 6.22 2.91
N TRP A 56 -20.43 6.98 2.80
CA TRP A 56 -19.67 7.10 1.55
C TRP A 56 -19.00 5.78 1.13
N LEU A 57 -18.77 4.84 2.07
CA LEU A 57 -18.21 3.52 1.78
C LEU A 57 -19.15 2.61 0.96
N ASP A 58 -20.46 2.85 1.05
CA ASP A 58 -21.49 2.20 0.22
C ASP A 58 -21.68 2.92 -1.14
N GLY A 59 -20.79 3.85 -1.44
CA GLY A 59 -20.75 4.62 -2.67
C GLY A 59 -19.93 3.98 -3.77
N LYS A 60 -19.86 4.72 -4.89
CA LYS A 60 -19.01 4.41 -6.03
C LYS A 60 -18.19 5.62 -6.44
N VAL A 61 -16.98 5.38 -6.93
CA VAL A 61 -16.08 6.38 -7.50
C VAL A 61 -16.42 6.58 -8.98
N TYR A 62 -16.64 7.83 -9.36
CA TYR A 62 -16.96 8.25 -10.72
C TYR A 62 -16.04 9.38 -11.17
N PRO A 63 -15.85 9.58 -12.48
CA PRO A 63 -15.41 10.86 -13.02
C PRO A 63 -16.45 11.96 -12.75
N ILE A 64 -15.98 13.15 -12.42
CA ILE A 64 -16.80 14.37 -12.37
C ILE A 64 -17.31 14.70 -13.78
N SER A 65 -18.55 15.21 -13.86
CA SER A 65 -19.21 15.64 -15.09
C SER A 65 -19.74 17.07 -14.95
N PRO A 66 -19.62 17.95 -15.99
CA PRO A 66 -19.06 17.67 -17.31
C PRO A 66 -17.53 17.59 -17.32
N ARG A 67 -16.98 16.68 -18.13
CA ARG A 67 -15.55 16.64 -18.44
C ARG A 67 -15.23 17.79 -19.40
N LEU A 68 -14.44 18.77 -18.97
CA LEU A 68 -13.88 19.73 -19.90
C LEU A 68 -12.76 19.03 -20.71
N PRO A 69 -12.67 19.22 -22.04
CA PRO A 69 -11.57 18.69 -22.83
C PRO A 69 -10.23 19.18 -22.26
N GLY A 70 -9.31 18.27 -21.95
CA GLY A 70 -7.99 18.60 -21.41
C GLY A 70 -7.91 18.81 -19.89
N THR A 71 -9.01 18.67 -19.15
CA THR A 71 -8.93 18.61 -17.67
C THR A 71 -8.67 17.18 -17.18
N PRO A 72 -7.82 16.97 -16.17
CA PRO A 72 -7.54 15.65 -15.62
C PRO A 72 -8.79 15.03 -15.00
N ARG A 73 -8.71 13.71 -14.76
CA ARG A 73 -9.79 12.91 -14.17
C ARG A 73 -10.02 13.34 -12.72
N PHE A 74 -10.74 14.43 -12.50
CA PHE A 74 -11.34 14.68 -11.21
C PHE A 74 -12.35 13.57 -10.96
N LEU A 75 -12.17 12.89 -9.83
CA LEU A 75 -13.03 11.81 -9.39
C LEU A 75 -13.87 12.31 -8.22
N GLU A 76 -15.06 11.75 -8.09
CA GLU A 76 -15.96 12.00 -6.96
C GLU A 76 -16.54 10.67 -6.48
N ILE A 77 -16.88 10.61 -5.18
CA ILE A 77 -17.69 9.53 -4.61
C ILE A 77 -19.15 9.95 -4.72
N ARG A 78 -19.97 9.07 -5.30
CA ARG A 78 -21.43 9.20 -5.29
C ARG A 78 -22.02 8.13 -4.39
N TYR A 79 -22.87 8.52 -3.44
CA TYR A 79 -23.54 7.60 -2.52
C TYR A 79 -24.91 8.13 -2.10
N HIS A 80 -25.73 7.29 -1.47
CA HIS A 80 -27.08 7.66 -1.04
C HIS A 80 -27.10 8.07 0.43
N GLU A 81 -27.72 9.21 0.75
CA GLU A 81 -27.77 9.76 2.12
C GLU A 81 -28.49 8.84 3.12
N LYS A 82 -29.54 8.14 2.65
CA LYS A 82 -30.34 7.23 3.47
C LYS A 82 -30.54 5.90 2.76
N ARG A 83 -30.35 4.81 3.48
CA ARG A 83 -30.81 3.48 3.10
C ARG A 83 -31.71 2.92 4.19
N GLU A 84 -32.52 1.93 3.81
CA GLU A 84 -33.39 1.23 4.74
C GLU A 84 -32.58 0.45 5.79
N ASP A 85 -33.00 0.45 7.05
CA ASP A 85 -32.28 -0.22 8.17
C ASP A 85 -32.00 -1.72 7.96
N ARG A 86 -32.57 -2.35 6.93
CA ARG A 86 -32.47 -3.80 6.64
C ARG A 86 -31.77 -4.15 5.33
N TYR A 87 -31.06 -3.23 4.69
CA TYR A 87 -30.31 -3.57 3.46
C TYR A 87 -29.07 -4.42 3.78
N LEU A 88 -28.79 -5.40 2.91
CA LEU A 88 -27.59 -6.23 3.01
C LEU A 88 -26.53 -5.71 2.03
N PRO A 89 -25.32 -5.35 2.50
CA PRO A 89 -24.21 -4.94 1.65
C PRO A 89 -23.92 -5.97 0.55
N GLN A 90 -24.06 -5.57 -0.71
CA GLN A 90 -23.80 -6.41 -1.89
C GLN A 90 -22.30 -6.45 -2.25
N GLN A 91 -21.54 -5.50 -1.69
CA GLN A 91 -20.10 -5.36 -1.86
C GLN A 91 -19.32 -6.51 -1.22
N LEU A 92 -19.91 -7.20 -0.24
CA LEU A 92 -19.38 -8.43 0.37
C LEU A 92 -19.99 -9.66 -0.29
N ARG A 93 -19.16 -10.47 -0.96
CA ARG A 93 -19.58 -11.73 -1.59
C ARG A 93 -19.20 -12.95 -0.76
N PHE A 94 -20.07 -13.96 -0.79
CA PHE A 94 -19.82 -15.28 -0.23
C PHE A 94 -19.12 -16.13 -1.28
N ASN A 95 -18.07 -16.84 -0.89
CA ASN A 95 -17.38 -17.80 -1.74
C ASN A 95 -17.00 -19.04 -0.93
N GLU A 96 -17.24 -20.23 -1.46
CA GLU A 96 -16.68 -21.48 -0.95
C GLU A 96 -15.53 -21.89 -1.86
N LEU A 97 -14.32 -21.95 -1.29
CA LEU A 97 -13.14 -22.31 -2.05
C LEU A 97 -13.19 -23.78 -2.42
N LYS A 98 -13.11 -24.06 -3.72
CA LYS A 98 -12.96 -25.41 -4.25
C LYS A 98 -11.49 -25.82 -4.14
N SER A 99 -11.06 -26.16 -2.92
CA SER A 99 -9.69 -26.57 -2.63
C SER A 99 -9.69 -27.84 -1.77
N LEU A 100 -8.67 -28.67 -1.95
CA LEU A 100 -8.34 -29.75 -1.00
C LEU A 100 -7.46 -29.24 0.15
N GLU A 101 -6.94 -28.01 0.03
CA GLU A 101 -6.12 -27.35 1.05
C GLU A 101 -6.97 -27.03 2.28
N THR A 102 -6.42 -27.36 3.44
CA THR A 102 -6.98 -27.08 4.75
C THR A 102 -6.39 -25.79 5.32
N TYR A 103 -7.00 -25.28 6.39
CA TYR A 103 -6.43 -24.13 7.09
C TYR A 103 -5.07 -24.43 7.73
N GLU A 104 -4.80 -25.70 8.05
CA GLU A 104 -3.49 -26.10 8.56
C GLU A 104 -2.43 -26.09 7.47
N ASP A 105 -2.75 -26.52 6.25
CA ASP A 105 -1.84 -26.43 5.10
C ASP A 105 -1.46 -24.96 4.80
N LEU A 106 -2.41 -24.04 4.99
CA LEU A 106 -2.15 -22.60 4.93
C LEU A 106 -1.21 -22.12 6.04
N ARG A 107 -1.30 -22.67 7.25
CA ARG A 107 -0.34 -22.35 8.33
C ARG A 107 1.05 -22.89 8.02
N GLU A 108 1.14 -24.12 7.53
CA GLU A 108 2.40 -24.78 7.18
C GLU A 108 3.12 -24.07 6.03
N SER A 109 2.37 -23.51 5.07
CA SER A 109 2.89 -22.65 3.99
C SER A 109 3.08 -21.18 4.39
N ALA A 110 2.94 -20.86 5.69
CA ALA A 110 3.04 -19.51 6.23
C ALA A 110 2.10 -18.50 5.54
N PHE A 111 0.89 -18.94 5.17
CA PHE A 111 -0.14 -18.16 4.49
C PHE A 111 0.41 -17.51 3.21
N HIS A 112 0.98 -18.34 2.34
CA HIS A 112 1.68 -17.85 1.16
C HIS A 112 0.75 -17.05 0.23
N PRO A 113 1.14 -15.84 -0.24
CA PRO A 113 0.29 -15.04 -1.14
C PRO A 113 -0.06 -15.74 -2.45
N ALA A 114 0.72 -16.75 -2.86
CA ALA A 114 0.45 -17.57 -4.05
C ALA A 114 -0.31 -18.88 -3.77
N SER A 115 -0.81 -19.11 -2.53
CA SER A 115 -1.66 -20.28 -2.24
C SER A 115 -2.96 -20.26 -3.07
N TYR A 116 -3.41 -19.07 -3.46
CA TYR A 116 -4.59 -18.86 -4.28
C TYR A 116 -4.31 -17.78 -5.33
N GLU A 117 -4.85 -17.97 -6.54
CA GLU A 117 -4.89 -16.91 -7.55
C GLU A 117 -5.79 -15.76 -7.07
N ASP A 118 -5.41 -14.52 -7.40
CA ASP A 118 -6.11 -13.31 -6.92
C ASP A 118 -7.62 -13.37 -7.27
N GLU A 119 -7.97 -13.83 -8.47
CA GLU A 119 -9.35 -13.93 -8.96
C GLU A 119 -10.22 -14.93 -8.19
N SER A 120 -9.60 -15.85 -7.44
CA SER A 120 -10.32 -16.77 -6.57
C SER A 120 -10.67 -16.14 -5.21
N LEU A 121 -9.90 -15.13 -4.78
CA LEU A 121 -10.04 -14.46 -3.49
C LEU A 121 -10.79 -13.13 -3.56
N THR A 122 -10.95 -12.56 -4.75
CA THR A 122 -11.74 -11.34 -4.99
C THR A 122 -12.50 -11.42 -6.30
N TRP A 123 -13.70 -10.84 -6.32
CA TRP A 123 -14.51 -10.70 -7.53
C TRP A 123 -14.23 -9.43 -8.33
N ALA A 124 -13.54 -8.46 -7.71
CA ALA A 124 -13.26 -7.17 -8.29
C ALA A 124 -11.87 -7.16 -8.95
N PRO A 125 -11.71 -6.57 -10.14
CA PRO A 125 -10.42 -6.49 -10.80
C PRO A 125 -9.48 -5.55 -10.05
N PHE A 126 -8.17 -5.79 -10.09
CA PHE A 126 -7.18 -4.91 -9.43
C PHE A 126 -7.33 -3.43 -9.83
N LEU A 127 -7.55 -3.17 -11.12
CA LEU A 127 -7.87 -1.85 -11.67
C LEU A 127 -9.32 -1.81 -12.13
N PRO A 128 -10.24 -1.18 -11.38
CA PRO A 128 -11.63 -1.04 -11.77
C PRO A 128 -11.85 0.02 -12.86
N ASP A 129 -12.94 -0.15 -13.62
CA ASP A 129 -13.45 0.89 -14.50
C ASP A 129 -14.30 1.89 -13.70
N VAL A 130 -13.79 3.13 -13.57
CA VAL A 130 -14.47 4.22 -12.87
C VAL A 130 -15.53 4.91 -13.73
N THR A 131 -15.60 4.66 -15.04
CA THR A 131 -16.51 5.39 -15.94
C THR A 131 -17.98 5.12 -15.62
N ASP A 132 -18.32 3.86 -15.35
CA ASP A 132 -19.66 3.41 -14.96
C ASP A 132 -19.84 3.31 -13.43
N GLY A 133 -18.81 3.68 -12.67
CA GLY A 133 -18.80 3.68 -11.22
C GLY A 133 -18.15 2.43 -10.62
N ALA A 134 -16.97 2.62 -10.04
CA ALA A 134 -16.27 1.59 -9.29
C ALA A 134 -16.73 1.59 -7.82
N GLU A 135 -17.00 0.43 -7.21
CA GLU A 135 -17.35 0.38 -5.77
C GLU A 135 -16.25 1.03 -4.94
N VAL A 136 -16.62 1.76 -3.89
CA VAL A 136 -15.63 2.26 -2.92
C VAL A 136 -15.06 1.11 -2.10
N VAL A 137 -15.90 0.18 -1.64
CA VAL A 137 -15.49 -1.03 -0.90
C VAL A 137 -15.79 -2.26 -1.74
N VAL A 138 -14.85 -3.19 -1.82
CA VAL A 138 -15.07 -4.54 -2.37
C VAL A 138 -14.56 -5.57 -1.36
N ALA A 139 -15.35 -6.60 -1.11
CA ALA A 139 -14.96 -7.66 -0.19
C ALA A 139 -15.49 -9.03 -0.63
N GLN A 140 -14.78 -10.07 -0.21
CA GLN A 140 -15.16 -11.46 -0.42
C GLN A 140 -14.75 -12.27 0.81
N ALA A 141 -15.70 -13.00 1.38
CA ALA A 141 -15.45 -13.98 2.43
C ALA A 141 -15.31 -15.35 1.78
N ASN A 142 -14.08 -15.87 1.78
CA ASN A 142 -13.72 -17.13 1.15
C ASN A 142 -13.62 -18.22 2.20
N PHE A 143 -14.52 -19.19 2.17
CA PHE A 143 -14.62 -20.23 3.17
C PHE A 143 -13.90 -21.50 2.73
N LEU A 144 -13.18 -22.09 3.69
CA LEU A 144 -12.64 -23.43 3.65
C LEU A 144 -12.92 -24.11 5.00
N PRO A 145 -12.76 -25.45 5.14
CA PRO A 145 -13.09 -26.14 6.38
C PRO A 145 -12.41 -25.50 7.61
N GLY A 146 -13.23 -24.94 8.51
CA GLY A 146 -12.77 -24.35 9.77
C GLY A 146 -12.20 -22.93 9.70
N ALA A 147 -12.25 -22.25 8.54
CA ALA A 147 -11.71 -20.90 8.41
C ALA A 147 -12.42 -20.04 7.35
N CYS A 148 -12.22 -18.73 7.47
CA CYS A 148 -12.61 -17.71 6.51
C CYS A 148 -11.38 -16.88 6.13
N ILE A 149 -11.06 -16.81 4.84
CA ILE A 149 -10.12 -15.85 4.28
C ILE A 149 -10.93 -14.64 3.83
N LEU A 150 -10.88 -13.57 4.62
CA LEU A 150 -11.57 -12.32 4.29
C LEU A 150 -10.64 -11.44 3.46
N THR A 151 -10.97 -11.30 2.18
CA THR A 151 -10.33 -10.33 1.29
C THR A 151 -11.19 -9.08 1.27
N ALA A 152 -10.60 -7.94 1.61
CA ALA A 152 -11.31 -6.67 1.64
C ALA A 152 -10.41 -5.56 1.10
N ALA A 153 -10.98 -4.69 0.28
CA ALA A 153 -10.27 -3.59 -0.32
C ALA A 153 -11.13 -2.32 -0.36
N VAL A 154 -10.45 -1.18 -0.31
CA VAL A 154 -11.03 0.14 -0.55
C VAL A 154 -10.38 0.71 -1.81
N SER A 155 -11.13 1.42 -2.64
CA SER A 155 -10.58 2.11 -3.80
C SER A 155 -9.50 3.08 -3.36
N HIS A 156 -8.30 2.95 -3.93
CA HIS A 156 -7.15 3.79 -3.57
C HIS A 156 -7.39 5.26 -3.91
N ALA A 157 -8.29 5.55 -4.85
CA ALA A 157 -8.76 6.91 -5.12
C ALA A 157 -9.55 7.52 -3.95
N SER A 158 -9.94 6.75 -2.94
CA SER A 158 -10.73 7.22 -1.80
C SER A 158 -10.05 7.03 -0.45
N SER A 159 -9.07 6.15 -0.33
CA SER A 159 -8.33 5.93 0.91
C SER A 159 -6.91 5.45 0.61
N ASP A 160 -5.96 5.87 1.43
CA ASP A 160 -4.63 5.26 1.47
C ASP A 160 -4.62 4.00 2.35
N GLY A 161 -3.46 3.36 2.49
CA GLY A 161 -3.31 2.15 3.32
C GLY A 161 -3.79 2.33 4.76
N MET A 162 -3.48 3.45 5.41
CA MET A 162 -3.93 3.73 6.78
C MET A 162 -5.46 3.92 6.85
N GLY A 163 -6.04 4.56 5.83
CA GLY A 163 -7.50 4.67 5.66
C GLY A 163 -8.16 3.29 5.51
N VAL A 164 -7.65 2.42 4.63
CA VAL A 164 -8.13 1.04 4.43
C VAL A 164 -8.16 0.30 5.77
N PHE A 165 -7.05 0.35 6.50
CA PHE A 165 -6.94 -0.32 7.78
C PHE A 165 -7.86 0.23 8.87
N SER A 166 -8.09 1.54 8.89
CA SER A 166 -9.04 2.18 9.79
C SER A 166 -10.47 1.71 9.49
N VAL A 167 -10.84 1.61 8.20
CA VAL A 167 -12.13 1.05 7.77
C VAL A 167 -12.28 -0.41 8.19
N LEU A 168 -11.23 -1.24 8.01
CA LEU A 168 -11.23 -2.63 8.45
C LEU A 168 -11.38 -2.77 9.96
N LYS A 169 -10.72 -1.90 10.73
CA LYS A 169 -10.87 -1.87 12.19
C LYS A 169 -12.29 -1.51 12.60
N ILE A 170 -12.90 -0.48 12.01
CA ILE A 170 -14.29 -0.10 12.28
C ILE A 170 -15.24 -1.26 11.94
N TRP A 171 -14.97 -1.99 10.85
CA TRP A 171 -15.76 -3.16 10.50
C TRP A 171 -15.60 -4.29 11.52
N ALA A 172 -14.38 -4.62 11.91
CA ALA A 172 -14.11 -5.63 12.93
C ALA A 172 -14.78 -5.27 14.28
N ASP A 173 -14.65 -4.02 14.71
CA ASP A 173 -15.30 -3.49 15.92
C ASP A 173 -16.82 -3.66 15.84
N ASN A 174 -17.44 -3.32 14.71
CA ASN A 174 -18.88 -3.51 14.50
C ASN A 174 -19.31 -5.00 14.53
N CYS A 175 -18.48 -5.92 14.03
CA CYS A 175 -18.69 -7.36 14.18
C CYS A 175 -18.63 -7.79 15.66
N ARG A 176 -17.60 -7.37 16.39
CA ARG A 176 -17.48 -7.67 17.83
C ARG A 176 -18.69 -7.12 18.61
N ASP A 177 -19.07 -5.88 18.34
CA ASP A 177 -20.15 -5.19 19.05
C ASP A 177 -21.52 -5.83 18.80
N LEU A 178 -21.75 -6.42 17.62
CA LEU A 178 -22.92 -7.26 17.36
C LEU A 178 -23.01 -8.45 18.32
N GLN A 179 -21.88 -9.10 18.62
CA GLN A 179 -21.85 -10.25 19.53
C GLN A 179 -22.10 -9.83 20.98
N LEU A 180 -21.66 -8.62 21.35
CA LEU A 180 -21.85 -8.05 22.68
C LEU A 180 -23.22 -7.43 22.90
N GLY A 181 -24.09 -7.42 21.87
CA GLY A 181 -25.40 -6.77 21.93
C GLY A 181 -25.31 -5.24 22.04
N VAL A 182 -24.16 -4.66 21.70
CA VAL A 182 -23.96 -3.21 21.67
C VAL A 182 -24.73 -2.65 20.46
N PRO A 183 -25.59 -1.63 20.66
CA PRO A 183 -26.28 -0.99 19.54
C PRO A 183 -25.26 -0.33 18.59
N PRO A 184 -25.56 -0.18 17.29
CA PRO A 184 -24.66 0.50 16.38
C PRO A 184 -24.36 1.91 16.91
N GLU A 185 -23.08 2.27 17.01
CA GLU A 185 -22.70 3.64 17.33
C GLU A 185 -23.27 4.62 16.28
N LYS A 186 -23.38 5.89 16.67
CA LYS A 186 -23.73 6.97 15.76
C LYS A 186 -22.67 7.12 14.65
N ALA A 187 -22.92 8.03 13.71
CA ALA A 187 -21.95 8.42 12.69
C ALA A 187 -20.58 8.73 13.31
N GLN A 188 -19.51 8.34 12.60
CA GLN A 188 -18.15 8.76 12.96
C GLN A 188 -18.03 10.29 12.88
N PRO A 189 -17.06 10.90 13.58
CA PRO A 189 -16.83 12.34 13.48
C PRO A 189 -16.66 12.76 12.01
N PRO A 190 -17.44 13.74 11.50
CA PRO A 190 -17.46 14.05 10.07
C PRO A 190 -16.09 14.47 9.53
N GLU A 191 -15.23 15.04 10.38
CA GLU A 191 -13.89 15.52 10.05
C GLU A 191 -12.99 14.42 9.50
N ILE A 192 -13.18 13.16 9.94
CA ILE A 192 -12.35 12.04 9.48
C ILE A 192 -12.65 11.67 8.02
N SER A 193 -13.79 12.11 7.47
CA SER A 193 -14.21 11.86 6.09
C SER A 193 -14.30 13.13 5.24
N ASP A 194 -13.98 14.30 5.80
CA ASP A 194 -14.10 15.59 5.09
C ASP A 194 -12.96 15.77 4.08
N ARG A 195 -13.27 15.59 2.79
CA ARG A 195 -12.31 15.71 1.69
C ARG A 195 -11.79 17.14 1.48
N SER A 196 -12.53 18.13 1.94
CA SER A 196 -12.13 19.54 1.84
C SER A 196 -11.25 20.00 3.00
N LEU A 197 -11.03 19.16 4.03
CA LEU A 197 -10.24 19.52 5.20
C LEU A 197 -8.77 19.84 4.85
N LEU A 198 -8.14 19.04 3.98
CA LEU A 198 -6.75 19.26 3.57
C LEU A 198 -6.59 20.60 2.84
N GLU A 199 -7.53 20.92 1.95
CA GLU A 199 -7.55 22.19 1.21
C GLU A 199 -7.70 23.39 2.15
N ARG A 200 -8.61 23.32 3.13
CA ARG A 200 -8.80 24.39 4.10
C ARG A 200 -7.55 24.57 4.96
N ILE A 201 -6.93 23.49 5.43
CA ILE A 201 -5.69 23.55 6.22
C ILE A 201 -4.56 24.17 5.39
N CYS A 202 -4.35 23.72 4.15
CA CYS A 202 -3.30 24.27 3.29
C CYS A 202 -3.55 25.74 2.93
N THR A 203 -4.81 26.15 2.81
CA THR A 203 -5.16 27.57 2.60
C THR A 203 -4.84 28.42 3.82
N SER A 204 -5.04 27.91 5.04
CA SER A 204 -4.82 28.66 6.28
C SER A 204 -3.38 28.63 6.80
N GLU A 205 -2.70 27.48 6.66
CA GLU A 205 -1.38 27.21 7.24
C GLU A 205 -0.27 27.06 6.17
N GLY A 206 -0.61 27.14 4.89
CA GLY A 206 0.33 26.97 3.79
C GLY A 206 1.43 28.01 3.78
N THR A 207 2.52 27.69 3.07
CA THR A 207 3.72 28.54 2.99
C THR A 207 3.50 29.82 2.16
N GLY A 208 2.42 29.89 1.39
CA GLY A 208 2.14 30.96 0.42
C GLY A 208 3.05 30.97 -0.80
N ARG A 209 3.92 29.95 -0.97
CA ARG A 209 4.82 29.83 -2.12
C ARG A 209 4.03 29.50 -3.39
N SER A 210 4.37 30.14 -4.50
CA SER A 210 3.94 29.68 -5.82
C SER A 210 4.74 28.45 -6.25
N VAL A 211 4.25 27.70 -7.25
CA VAL A 211 4.92 26.47 -7.73
C VAL A 211 6.38 26.72 -8.12
N GLU A 212 6.71 27.88 -8.67
CA GLU A 212 8.06 28.26 -9.08
C GLU A 212 9.00 28.54 -7.89
N GLN A 213 8.43 28.84 -6.72
CA GLN A 213 9.17 29.11 -5.48
C GLN A 213 9.34 27.84 -4.63
N ILE A 214 8.62 26.77 -4.95
CA ILE A 214 8.73 25.51 -4.23
C ILE A 214 10.05 24.83 -4.63
N PRO A 215 10.87 24.36 -3.66
CA PRO A 215 12.09 23.63 -3.98
C PRO A 215 11.81 22.45 -4.93
N PRO A 216 12.59 22.29 -6.02
CA PRO A 216 12.37 21.19 -6.97
C PRO A 216 12.35 19.80 -6.31
N GLU A 217 13.10 19.64 -5.23
CA GLU A 217 13.18 18.41 -4.45
C GLU A 217 11.84 17.99 -3.82
N THR A 218 10.92 18.93 -3.56
CA THR A 218 9.58 18.64 -3.04
C THR A 218 8.77 17.74 -3.97
N TRP A 219 9.06 17.71 -5.27
CA TRP A 219 8.43 16.78 -6.23
C TRP A 219 8.66 15.31 -5.85
N ARG A 220 9.80 15.01 -5.21
CA ARG A 220 10.13 13.65 -4.76
C ARG A 220 9.19 13.16 -3.65
N LEU A 221 8.61 14.06 -2.85
CA LEU A 221 7.57 13.71 -1.86
C LEU A 221 6.29 13.20 -2.51
N LEU A 222 6.07 13.50 -3.79
CA LEU A 222 4.96 13.00 -4.60
C LEU A 222 5.36 11.77 -5.43
N GLY A 223 6.59 11.25 -5.24
CA GLY A 223 7.16 10.18 -6.05
C GLY A 223 7.46 10.58 -7.50
N LEU A 224 7.51 11.89 -7.79
CA LEU A 224 7.78 12.45 -9.10
C LEU A 224 9.25 12.86 -9.22
N GLU A 225 9.73 12.99 -10.45
CA GLU A 225 11.06 13.55 -10.72
C GLU A 225 10.97 15.08 -10.69
N PRO A 226 11.95 15.77 -10.07
CA PRO A 226 12.04 17.23 -10.16
C PRO A 226 12.12 17.68 -11.63
N PRO A 227 11.44 18.78 -12.02
CA PRO A 227 11.54 19.32 -13.37
C PRO A 227 12.98 19.76 -13.66
N LEU A 228 13.46 19.50 -14.88
CA LEU A 228 14.77 20.01 -15.33
C LEU A 228 14.74 21.54 -15.36
N ASN A 229 15.87 22.18 -15.04
CA ASN A 229 15.98 23.64 -14.85
C ASN A 229 15.25 24.45 -15.95
N GLY A 230 14.24 25.23 -15.54
CA GLY A 230 13.45 26.11 -16.42
C GLY A 230 12.08 25.56 -16.86
N GLU A 231 11.78 24.29 -16.60
CA GLU A 231 10.53 23.65 -17.03
C GLU A 231 9.43 23.60 -15.96
N ALA A 232 9.62 24.09 -14.73
CA ALA A 232 8.55 24.11 -13.72
C ALA A 232 7.30 24.87 -14.20
N ALA A 233 7.50 25.98 -14.93
CA ALA A 233 6.42 26.74 -15.57
C ALA A 233 5.83 26.04 -16.82
N ALA A 234 6.61 25.18 -17.49
CA ALA A 234 6.17 24.42 -18.65
C ALA A 234 5.41 23.14 -18.25
N ALA A 235 5.84 22.42 -17.21
CA ALA A 235 5.15 21.26 -16.65
C ALA A 235 3.77 21.64 -16.06
N ALA A 236 3.62 22.87 -15.54
CA ALA A 236 2.33 23.46 -15.20
C ALA A 236 1.46 23.80 -16.43
N ALA A 237 2.06 23.94 -17.62
CA ALA A 237 1.43 24.32 -18.88
C ALA A 237 1.25 23.16 -19.89
N VAL A 238 1.87 21.99 -19.69
CA VAL A 238 1.66 20.80 -20.55
C VAL A 238 0.31 20.16 -20.20
N THR A 239 -0.74 20.79 -20.73
CA THR A 239 -2.02 20.17 -20.99
C THR A 239 -1.90 19.37 -22.28
N ASN A 240 -1.28 18.19 -22.28
CA ASN A 240 -1.50 17.21 -23.37
C ASN A 240 -0.96 15.81 -23.06
N GLY A 241 -1.87 14.84 -23.12
CA GLY A 241 -1.55 13.51 -23.66
C GLY A 241 -1.13 12.42 -22.66
N LEU A 242 -1.88 12.22 -21.57
CA LEU A 242 -1.91 10.87 -20.98
C LEU A 242 -2.99 10.05 -21.69
N SER A 243 -2.49 9.08 -22.45
CA SER A 243 -3.21 8.09 -23.22
C SER A 243 -4.40 7.54 -22.44
N GLN A 244 -5.57 7.77 -23.02
CA GLN A 244 -6.79 7.06 -22.69
C GLN A 244 -6.54 5.57 -22.85
N SER A 245 -6.51 4.82 -21.76
CA SER A 245 -7.12 3.51 -21.73
C SER A 245 -7.40 3.14 -20.28
N GLY A 246 -8.67 2.92 -19.96
CA GLY A 246 -9.07 2.14 -18.78
C GLY A 246 -8.80 0.65 -18.99
N GLN A 247 -7.80 0.30 -19.81
CA GLN A 247 -7.30 -1.05 -19.88
C GLN A 247 -6.17 -1.16 -18.87
N PRO A 248 -6.10 -2.25 -18.08
CA PRO A 248 -4.86 -2.58 -17.39
C PRO A 248 -3.73 -2.53 -18.44
N PRO A 249 -2.53 -2.02 -18.09
CA PRO A 249 -1.39 -2.21 -18.98
C PRO A 249 -1.40 -3.69 -19.37
N PRO A 250 -1.30 -4.03 -20.67
CA PRO A 250 -1.26 -5.44 -21.06
C PRO A 250 -0.23 -6.11 -20.17
N PRO A 251 -0.49 -7.33 -19.65
CA PRO A 251 0.49 -8.03 -18.83
C PRO A 251 1.80 -7.92 -19.58
N VAL A 252 2.78 -7.28 -18.94
CA VAL A 252 4.12 -7.21 -19.49
C VAL A 252 4.60 -8.65 -19.37
N SER A 253 4.21 -9.45 -20.35
CA SER A 253 4.87 -10.68 -20.67
C SER A 253 6.27 -10.20 -21.00
N SER A 254 7.14 -10.27 -19.99
CA SER A 254 8.55 -10.36 -20.27
C SER A 254 8.63 -11.41 -21.37
N GLY A 255 9.08 -11.03 -22.57
CA GLY A 255 9.09 -11.92 -23.74
C GLY A 255 9.93 -13.19 -23.52
N SER A 256 10.45 -13.38 -22.31
CA SER A 256 11.25 -14.48 -21.78
C SER A 256 10.45 -15.48 -20.94
N GLY A 257 9.16 -15.28 -20.65
CA GLY A 257 8.39 -16.18 -19.78
C GLY A 257 8.76 -16.11 -18.29
N ARG A 258 9.46 -15.04 -17.87
CA ARG A 258 9.84 -14.80 -16.47
C ARG A 258 8.71 -14.11 -15.73
N SER A 259 8.34 -14.62 -14.55
CA SER A 259 7.32 -14.03 -13.69
C SER A 259 7.87 -13.76 -12.30
N LEU A 260 7.56 -12.60 -11.73
CA LEU A 260 7.91 -12.33 -10.33
C LEU A 260 7.05 -13.20 -9.42
N GLN A 261 7.69 -13.85 -8.46
CA GLN A 261 7.04 -14.63 -7.40
C GLN A 261 7.13 -13.86 -6.09
N PRO A 262 6.07 -13.91 -5.25
CA PRO A 262 6.14 -13.39 -3.90
C PRO A 262 6.92 -14.39 -3.04
N TYR A 263 7.87 -13.90 -2.24
CA TYR A 263 8.64 -14.71 -1.29
C TYR A 263 8.54 -14.12 0.11
N ILE A 264 8.37 -14.98 1.12
CA ILE A 264 8.22 -14.60 2.51
C ILE A 264 9.57 -14.71 3.23
N PHE A 265 9.90 -13.67 3.97
CA PHE A 265 11.04 -13.64 4.87
C PHE A 265 10.61 -13.29 6.28
N TYR A 266 11.33 -13.83 7.25
CA TYR A 266 11.13 -13.54 8.67
C TYR A 266 12.42 -13.06 9.34
N MET A 267 12.30 -12.00 10.14
CA MET A 267 13.35 -11.50 11.01
C MET A 267 12.89 -11.67 12.46
N SER A 268 13.63 -12.44 13.25
CA SER A 268 13.33 -12.62 14.68
C SER A 268 13.54 -11.33 15.47
N PRO A 269 12.91 -11.17 16.66
CA PRO A 269 13.12 -9.99 17.51
C PRO A 269 14.60 -9.70 17.80
N THR A 270 15.38 -10.75 18.04
CA THR A 270 16.82 -10.67 18.28
C THR A 270 17.55 -10.16 17.05
N LYS A 271 17.27 -10.73 15.87
CA LYS A 271 17.94 -10.31 14.62
C LYS A 271 17.62 -8.87 14.22
N VAL A 272 16.37 -8.42 14.44
CA VAL A 272 15.99 -7.02 14.24
C VAL A 272 16.76 -6.10 15.20
N THR A 273 16.91 -6.51 16.45
CA THR A 273 17.63 -5.74 17.48
C THR A 273 19.12 -5.69 17.16
N ASP A 274 19.74 -6.82 16.85
CA ASP A 274 21.15 -6.93 16.48
C ASP A 274 21.48 -6.06 15.26
N LEU A 275 20.66 -6.13 14.21
CA LEU A 275 20.83 -5.31 13.01
C LEU A 275 20.77 -3.82 13.35
N ARG A 276 19.77 -3.41 14.14
CA ARG A 276 19.62 -2.02 14.54
C ARG A 276 20.84 -1.53 15.32
N ASP A 277 21.30 -2.32 16.28
CA ASP A 277 22.38 -1.94 17.18
C ASP A 277 23.75 -1.91 16.43
N GLU A 278 23.96 -2.82 15.46
CA GLU A 278 25.10 -2.78 14.53
C GLU A 278 25.08 -1.51 13.67
N CYS A 279 23.95 -1.20 13.02
CA CYS A 279 23.80 0.01 12.23
C CYS A 279 24.06 1.29 13.03
N LYS A 280 23.56 1.37 14.28
CA LYS A 280 23.80 2.51 15.19
C LYS A 280 25.27 2.67 15.54
N LYS A 281 25.96 1.55 15.80
CA LYS A 281 27.39 1.55 16.13
C LYS A 281 28.25 2.00 14.95
N GLU A 282 27.92 1.57 13.73
CA GLU A 282 28.67 1.91 12.52
C GLU A 282 28.53 3.38 12.13
N THR A 283 27.30 3.88 12.15
CA THR A 283 27.00 5.25 11.68
C THR A 283 27.26 6.31 12.74
N GLY A 284 27.32 5.93 14.02
CA GLY A 284 27.26 6.86 15.14
C GLY A 284 25.90 7.57 15.26
N ALA A 285 24.94 7.25 14.39
CA ALA A 285 23.63 7.88 14.34
C ALA A 285 22.69 7.19 15.34
N THR A 286 22.22 7.94 16.33
CA THR A 286 21.34 7.40 17.38
C THR A 286 19.88 7.28 16.97
N ASP A 287 19.51 7.94 15.87
CA ASP A 287 18.14 8.22 15.41
C ASP A 287 17.60 7.27 14.33
N VAL A 288 18.43 6.36 13.79
CA VAL A 288 17.98 5.34 12.83
C VAL A 288 16.92 4.43 13.47
N SER A 289 15.77 4.29 12.80
CA SER A 289 14.65 3.47 13.26
C SER A 289 14.78 2.01 12.85
N VAL A 290 13.97 1.15 13.48
CA VAL A 290 13.78 -0.25 13.06
C VAL A 290 13.30 -0.34 11.60
N ASN A 291 12.42 0.58 11.17
CA ASN A 291 11.96 0.59 9.78
C ASN A 291 13.10 0.87 8.81
N ASP A 292 13.96 1.85 9.13
CA ASP A 292 15.08 2.25 8.26
C ASP A 292 16.06 1.10 8.05
N VAL A 293 16.42 0.39 9.13
CA VAL A 293 17.40 -0.72 9.02
C VAL A 293 16.82 -1.94 8.28
N ILE A 294 15.52 -2.22 8.43
CA ILE A 294 14.86 -3.30 7.67
C ILE A 294 14.77 -2.90 6.19
N CYS A 295 14.32 -1.67 5.89
CA CYS A 295 14.27 -1.17 4.51
C CYS A 295 15.67 -1.16 3.86
N ALA A 296 16.72 -0.78 4.60
CA ALA A 296 18.09 -0.79 4.10
C ALA A 296 18.59 -2.21 3.78
N LEU A 297 18.35 -3.17 4.67
CA LEU A 297 18.68 -4.59 4.46
C LEU A 297 17.97 -5.12 3.20
N VAL A 298 16.67 -4.88 3.10
CA VAL A 298 15.83 -5.33 1.98
C VAL A 298 16.29 -4.68 0.68
N TRP A 299 16.39 -3.34 0.64
CA TRP A 299 16.74 -2.62 -0.57
C TRP A 299 18.09 -3.06 -1.13
N ARG A 300 19.12 -3.13 -0.27
CA ARG A 300 20.45 -3.58 -0.67
C ARG A 300 20.46 -5.04 -1.10
N GLY A 301 19.87 -5.94 -0.30
CA GLY A 301 19.87 -7.38 -0.57
C GLY A 301 19.18 -7.72 -1.90
N LEU A 302 17.96 -7.19 -2.10
CA LEU A 302 17.19 -7.44 -3.33
C LEU A 302 17.89 -6.88 -4.57
N LEU A 303 18.48 -5.68 -4.52
CA LEU A 303 19.19 -5.12 -5.67
C LEU A 303 20.50 -5.85 -5.96
N LYS A 304 21.26 -6.29 -4.95
CA LYS A 304 22.46 -7.13 -5.17
C LYS A 304 22.11 -8.41 -5.92
N ALA A 305 21.07 -9.13 -5.46
CA ALA A 305 20.61 -10.34 -6.10
C ALA A 305 20.17 -10.09 -7.56
N ARG A 306 19.41 -9.02 -7.80
CA ARG A 306 18.97 -8.60 -9.13
C ARG A 306 20.12 -8.31 -10.09
N ILE A 307 21.13 -7.55 -9.66
CA ILE A 307 22.28 -7.21 -10.51
C ILE A 307 23.14 -8.44 -10.81
N ALA A 308 23.35 -9.31 -9.82
CA ALA A 308 24.05 -10.58 -10.01
C ALA A 308 23.31 -11.49 -11.01
N ALA A 309 21.98 -11.61 -10.89
CA ALA A 309 21.17 -12.41 -11.82
C ALA A 309 21.30 -11.91 -13.27
N ARG A 310 21.29 -10.58 -13.49
CA ARG A 310 21.48 -10.00 -14.83
C ARG A 310 22.84 -10.37 -15.42
N GLY A 311 23.91 -10.20 -14.64
CA GLY A 311 25.27 -10.52 -15.07
C GLY A 311 25.46 -11.98 -15.49
N SER A 312 24.80 -12.91 -14.79
CA SER A 312 24.84 -14.36 -15.12
C SER A 312 24.18 -14.72 -16.45
N HIS A 313 23.26 -13.89 -16.97
CA HIS A 313 22.54 -14.14 -18.23
C HIS A 313 23.22 -13.51 -19.45
N GLY A 314 24.47 -13.04 -19.34
CA GLY A 314 25.16 -12.33 -20.41
C GLY A 314 24.61 -10.92 -20.69
N GLY A 315 23.60 -10.51 -19.93
CA GLY A 315 23.21 -9.11 -19.80
C GLY A 315 24.18 -8.43 -18.84
N GLY A 316 25.27 -7.88 -19.36
CA GLY A 316 25.98 -6.82 -18.63
C GLY A 316 24.99 -5.75 -18.16
N LEU A 317 25.43 -4.85 -17.26
CA LEU A 317 24.72 -3.59 -17.00
C LEU A 317 24.33 -2.99 -18.37
N MET A 318 23.06 -3.12 -18.76
CA MET A 318 22.46 -2.98 -20.10
C MET A 318 23.39 -2.74 -21.32
N ASN A 319 23.17 -3.54 -22.37
CA ASN A 319 23.53 -3.31 -23.79
C ASN A 319 24.21 -1.96 -24.12
N GLY A 320 25.53 -1.98 -24.32
CA GLY A 320 26.23 -0.97 -25.13
C GLY A 320 27.06 0.08 -24.38
N ASP A 321 26.96 0.15 -23.06
CA ASP A 321 27.60 1.23 -22.30
C ASP A 321 28.87 0.77 -21.58
N ASN A 322 29.85 1.67 -21.55
CA ASN A 322 31.19 1.48 -21.01
C ASN A 322 31.05 1.21 -19.49
N PRO A 323 31.95 0.47 -18.81
CA PRO A 323 31.92 0.31 -17.34
C PRO A 323 31.90 1.65 -16.57
N ALA A 324 32.25 2.76 -17.23
CA ALA A 324 32.12 4.12 -16.73
C ALA A 324 30.66 4.59 -16.57
N ASP A 325 29.70 4.07 -17.34
CA ASP A 325 28.29 4.48 -17.33
C ASP A 325 27.50 3.84 -16.17
N ALA A 326 28.01 2.72 -15.62
CA ALA A 326 27.50 2.10 -14.39
C ALA A 326 27.58 3.04 -13.16
N HIS A 327 28.48 4.02 -13.19
CA HIS A 327 28.63 5.02 -12.14
C HIS A 327 27.57 6.13 -12.19
N ASN A 328 26.81 6.25 -13.30
CA ASN A 328 25.78 7.28 -13.50
C ASN A 328 24.34 6.75 -13.38
N ILE A 329 24.14 5.49 -12.99
CA ILE A 329 22.81 4.91 -12.81
C ILE A 329 22.46 4.91 -11.32
N ASP A 330 21.38 5.60 -10.96
CA ASP A 330 20.86 5.59 -9.59
C ASP A 330 19.97 4.36 -9.33
N ALA A 331 20.13 3.80 -8.14
CA ALA A 331 19.14 2.96 -7.49
C ALA A 331 18.13 3.86 -6.77
N ARG A 332 16.84 3.53 -6.91
CA ARG A 332 15.73 4.29 -6.31
C ARG A 332 14.96 3.42 -5.33
N LEU A 333 14.70 3.96 -4.15
CA LEU A 333 13.81 3.38 -3.15
C LEU A 333 12.69 4.36 -2.84
N ASP A 334 11.46 3.94 -3.11
CA ASP A 334 10.25 4.68 -2.72
C ASP A 334 9.67 4.08 -1.44
N LEU A 335 9.58 4.90 -0.40
CA LEU A 335 8.97 4.54 0.88
C LEU A 335 7.72 5.40 1.13
N PRO A 336 6.52 4.91 0.81
CA PRO A 336 5.29 5.56 1.22
C PRO A 336 5.22 5.67 2.75
N PHE A 337 4.84 6.84 3.26
CA PHE A 337 4.69 7.10 4.69
C PHE A 337 3.42 7.89 5.00
N ASP A 338 2.87 7.65 6.19
CA ASP A 338 1.71 8.37 6.71
C ASP A 338 2.11 9.80 7.10
N VAL A 339 1.48 10.78 6.46
CA VAL A 339 1.79 12.19 6.65
C VAL A 339 1.06 12.79 7.85
N ARG A 340 -0.06 12.17 8.28
CA ARG A 340 -0.96 12.71 9.30
C ARG A 340 -0.23 13.12 10.59
N PRO A 341 0.75 12.36 11.13
CA PRO A 341 1.45 12.74 12.36
C PRO A 341 2.37 13.97 12.24
N TYR A 342 2.73 14.37 11.03
CA TYR A 342 3.74 15.39 10.74
C TYR A 342 3.16 16.69 10.16
N PHE A 343 1.83 16.75 10.04
CA PHE A 343 1.12 17.87 9.41
C PHE A 343 0.52 18.82 10.46
N SER A 344 -0.67 19.37 10.19
CA SER A 344 -1.44 20.21 11.12
C SER A 344 -2.11 19.38 12.22
N GLN A 345 -2.15 19.94 13.43
CA GLN A 345 -2.89 19.38 14.57
C GLN A 345 -4.42 19.44 14.39
N ILE A 346 -4.90 20.19 13.39
CA ILE A 346 -6.34 20.25 13.03
C ILE A 346 -6.77 18.95 12.35
N LEU A 347 -5.84 18.26 11.66
CA LEU A 347 -6.15 17.03 10.97
C LEU A 347 -6.24 15.84 11.95
N PRO A 348 -7.36 15.10 11.97
CA PRO A 348 -7.44 13.87 12.75
C PRO A 348 -6.43 12.81 12.27
N LEU A 349 -5.73 12.16 13.20
CA LEU A 349 -4.80 11.06 12.88
C LEU A 349 -5.49 9.85 12.24
N ASN A 350 -6.82 9.74 12.36
CA ASN A 350 -7.65 8.73 11.74
C ASN A 350 -8.40 9.24 10.50
N TYR A 351 -7.93 10.33 9.86
CA TYR A 351 -8.45 10.80 8.58
C TYR A 351 -8.44 9.67 7.53
N LEU A 352 -9.58 9.42 6.89
CA LEU A 352 -9.80 8.25 6.04
C LEU A 352 -9.44 8.46 4.56
N GLY A 353 -9.21 9.69 4.12
CA GLY A 353 -8.78 9.97 2.74
C GLY A 353 -7.32 9.68 2.48
N ASN A 354 -6.83 9.90 1.26
CA ASN A 354 -5.40 9.77 1.01
C ASN A 354 -4.65 10.93 1.68
N PHE A 355 -3.68 10.57 2.53
CA PHE A 355 -2.64 11.48 2.97
C PHE A 355 -1.32 10.73 3.18
N THR A 356 -0.88 10.10 2.11
CA THR A 356 0.39 9.40 2.03
C THR A 356 1.30 10.14 1.05
N MET A 357 2.58 10.26 1.40
CA MET A 357 3.64 10.80 0.55
C MET A 357 4.82 9.82 0.49
N ILE A 358 5.82 10.11 -0.34
CA ILE A 358 6.94 9.22 -0.62
C ILE A 358 8.23 9.80 -0.04
N ASN A 359 8.93 9.04 0.81
CA ASN A 359 10.35 9.27 1.05
C ASN A 359 11.12 8.55 -0.06
N GLN A 360 11.64 9.34 -1.02
CA GLN A 360 12.40 8.81 -2.15
C GLN A 360 13.90 8.87 -1.84
N ALA A 361 14.50 7.71 -1.61
CA ALA A 361 15.94 7.60 -1.41
C ALA A 361 16.63 7.20 -2.73
N LEU A 362 17.67 7.97 -3.07
CA LEU A 362 18.55 7.71 -4.22
C LEU A 362 19.97 7.44 -3.74
N LEU A 363 20.61 6.44 -4.34
CA LEU A 363 22.03 6.11 -4.21
C LEU A 363 22.57 5.63 -5.56
N PRO A 364 23.82 5.93 -5.92
CA PRO A 364 24.46 5.32 -7.07
C PRO A 364 24.35 3.79 -6.97
N LEU A 365 23.92 3.13 -8.05
CA LEU A 365 23.73 1.68 -8.05
C LEU A 365 25.04 0.95 -7.68
N SER A 366 26.16 1.42 -8.24
CA SER A 366 27.50 0.91 -7.95
C SER A 366 27.87 1.02 -6.47
N GLU A 367 27.47 2.10 -5.80
CA GLU A 367 27.66 2.28 -4.36
C GLU A 367 26.78 1.33 -3.56
N LEU A 368 25.47 1.24 -3.86
CA LEU A 368 24.54 0.42 -3.09
C LEU A 368 24.94 -1.07 -3.07
N VAL A 369 25.37 -1.61 -4.22
CA VAL A 369 25.74 -3.03 -4.33
C VAL A 369 27.21 -3.31 -4.01
N ALA A 370 28.02 -2.29 -3.70
CA ALA A 370 29.44 -2.49 -3.42
C ALA A 370 29.64 -3.39 -2.18
N PRO A 371 30.71 -4.24 -2.18
CA PRO A 371 30.99 -5.13 -1.05
C PRO A 371 31.19 -4.41 0.28
N LEU A 372 31.75 -3.19 0.25
CA LEU A 372 32.09 -2.41 1.44
C LEU A 372 30.94 -1.53 1.95
N THR A 373 29.87 -1.37 1.19
CA THR A 373 28.70 -0.58 1.62
C THR A 373 27.96 -1.33 2.72
N SER A 374 27.92 -0.74 3.92
CA SER A 374 27.26 -1.35 5.07
C SER A 374 25.76 -1.10 5.07
N ILE A 375 25.00 -1.91 5.80
CA ILE A 375 23.55 -1.68 5.96
C ILE A 375 23.32 -0.40 6.77
N GLY A 376 24.23 -0.08 7.70
CA GLY A 376 24.19 1.15 8.49
C GLY A 376 24.22 2.41 7.62
N SER A 377 25.14 2.51 6.66
CA SER A 377 25.21 3.69 5.78
C SER A 377 23.95 3.87 4.93
N VAL A 378 23.41 2.77 4.39
CA VAL A 378 22.14 2.79 3.63
C VAL A 378 20.96 3.19 4.51
N ALA A 379 20.89 2.68 5.74
CA ALA A 379 19.85 3.07 6.70
C ALA A 379 19.98 4.54 7.11
N GLY A 380 21.21 5.04 7.26
CA GLY A 380 21.50 6.45 7.49
C GLY A 380 21.00 7.34 6.36
N ARG A 381 21.19 6.91 5.09
CA ARG A 381 20.63 7.63 3.93
C ARG A 381 19.10 7.67 3.96
N ILE A 382 18.44 6.56 4.27
CA ILE A 382 16.97 6.51 4.42
C ILE A 382 16.50 7.46 5.54
N ARG A 383 17.19 7.46 6.68
CA ARG A 383 16.90 8.37 7.81
C ARG A 383 17.08 9.84 7.43
N GLN A 384 18.15 10.17 6.69
CA GLN A 384 18.39 11.53 6.22
C GLN A 384 17.23 12.04 5.36
N VAL A 385 16.80 11.26 4.36
CA VAL A 385 15.64 11.63 3.51
C VAL A 385 14.38 11.81 4.34
N ALA A 386 14.10 10.90 5.28
CA ALA A 386 12.93 11.04 6.15
C ALA A 386 13.01 12.27 7.08
N ALA A 387 14.21 12.70 7.47
CA ALA A 387 14.43 13.88 8.31
C ALA A 387 14.29 15.21 7.55
N GLU A 388 14.32 15.20 6.22
CA GLU A 388 14.06 16.38 5.38
C GLU A 388 12.57 16.77 5.35
N VAL A 389 11.68 15.85 5.75
CA VAL A 389 10.24 16.09 5.82
C VAL A 389 9.93 17.08 6.94
N THR A 390 9.36 18.22 6.57
CA THR A 390 8.89 19.26 7.49
C THR A 390 7.43 19.59 7.22
N PRO A 391 6.67 20.16 8.19
CA PRO A 391 5.32 20.62 7.93
C PRO A 391 5.23 21.55 6.71
N ALA A 392 6.23 22.42 6.51
CA ALA A 392 6.31 23.33 5.37
C ALA A 392 6.50 22.58 4.03
N SER A 393 7.37 21.56 3.97
CA SER A 393 7.56 20.79 2.72
C SER A 393 6.33 19.95 2.38
N LEU A 394 5.58 19.47 3.38
CA LEU A 394 4.32 18.76 3.19
C LEU A 394 3.22 19.69 2.61
N MET A 395 3.12 20.93 3.12
CA MET A 395 2.22 21.95 2.57
C MET A 395 2.61 22.34 1.14
N ASP A 396 3.91 22.46 0.86
CA ASP A 396 4.42 22.73 -0.48
C ASP A 396 4.09 21.55 -1.42
N ALA A 397 4.27 20.30 -0.99
CA ALA A 397 3.93 19.12 -1.78
C ALA A 397 2.43 19.04 -2.09
N TYR A 398 1.57 19.39 -1.13
CA TYR A 398 0.13 19.51 -1.39
C TYR A 398 -0.20 20.65 -2.38
N THR A 399 0.51 21.77 -2.29
CA THR A 399 0.36 22.89 -3.24
C THR A 399 0.78 22.48 -4.65
N LEU A 400 1.87 21.71 -4.76
CA LEU A 400 2.34 21.12 -6.02
C LEU A 400 1.28 20.18 -6.59
N VAL A 401 0.84 19.15 -5.85
CA VAL A 401 -0.10 18.13 -6.37
C VAL A 401 -1.45 18.70 -6.81
N LYS A 402 -1.89 19.81 -6.21
CA LYS A 402 -3.08 20.56 -6.65
C LYS A 402 -2.90 21.21 -8.02
N THR A 403 -1.68 21.63 -8.35
CA THR A 403 -1.37 22.39 -9.55
C THR A 403 -0.87 21.50 -10.68
N ILE A 404 -0.08 20.48 -10.35
CA ILE A 404 0.51 19.55 -11.31
C ILE A 404 -0.50 18.43 -11.57
N GLN A 405 -0.81 18.21 -12.84
CA GLN A 405 -1.83 17.23 -13.24
C GLN A 405 -1.23 15.83 -13.45
N GLU A 406 -0.12 15.55 -12.77
CA GLU A 406 0.63 14.29 -12.90
C GLU A 406 0.27 13.31 -11.77
N GLY A 407 -0.08 12.08 -12.14
CA GLY A 407 -0.19 10.97 -11.19
C GLY A 407 1.17 10.33 -10.88
N LEU A 408 1.21 9.47 -9.87
CA LEU A 408 2.41 8.72 -9.51
C LEU A 408 2.91 7.87 -10.68
N LYS A 409 4.15 8.10 -11.11
CA LYS A 409 4.78 7.38 -12.22
C LYS A 409 5.40 6.06 -11.73
N LEU A 410 4.58 5.01 -11.59
CA LEU A 410 5.04 3.64 -11.27
C LEU A 410 6.04 3.09 -12.31
N GLY A 411 6.10 3.68 -13.51
CA GLY A 411 7.09 3.35 -14.54
C GLY A 411 8.55 3.54 -14.10
N ASN A 412 8.82 4.26 -13.02
CA ASN A 412 10.16 4.39 -12.44
C ASN A 412 10.55 3.15 -11.59
N LEU A 413 9.60 2.26 -11.32
CA LEU A 413 9.74 1.04 -10.53
C LEU A 413 9.54 -0.24 -11.38
N LYS A 414 9.65 -0.10 -12.71
CA LYS A 414 9.49 -1.21 -13.68
C LYS A 414 10.19 -2.47 -13.22
N VAL A 415 9.62 -3.62 -13.58
CA VAL A 415 10.15 -4.95 -13.27
C VAL A 415 11.64 -5.11 -13.66
N ASP A 416 12.06 -4.53 -14.78
CA ASP A 416 13.47 -4.56 -15.22
C ASP A 416 14.28 -3.32 -14.79
N GLY A 417 13.73 -2.43 -13.96
CA GLY A 417 14.40 -1.24 -13.44
C GLY A 417 15.27 -1.51 -12.20
N ASN A 418 15.87 -0.44 -11.68
CA ASN A 418 16.63 -0.43 -10.41
C ASN A 418 15.84 0.21 -9.26
N GLY A 419 14.54 0.44 -9.49
CA GLY A 419 13.60 0.88 -8.48
C GLY A 419 13.14 -0.26 -7.57
N LEU A 420 12.77 0.10 -6.34
CA LEU A 420 12.02 -0.72 -5.41
C LEU A 420 11.05 0.17 -4.64
N MET A 421 9.79 -0.24 -4.52
CA MET A 421 8.88 0.33 -3.53
C MET A 421 8.77 -0.59 -2.33
N ILE A 422 8.90 -0.05 -1.12
CA ILE A 422 8.64 -0.77 0.11
C ILE A 422 7.51 -0.08 0.87
N THR A 423 6.35 -0.74 0.98
CA THR A 423 5.30 -0.30 1.90
C THR A 423 5.53 -0.94 3.26
N SER A 424 5.64 -0.12 4.30
CA SER A 424 5.81 -0.62 5.66
C SER A 424 4.53 -0.50 6.48
N LEU A 425 4.02 -1.64 6.93
CA LEU A 425 2.88 -1.74 7.83
C LEU A 425 3.33 -1.94 9.29
N LEU A 426 4.60 -1.73 9.61
CA LEU A 426 5.15 -1.95 10.95
C LEU A 426 4.47 -1.11 12.05
N ALA A 427 4.02 0.10 11.70
CA ALA A 427 3.34 1.00 12.61
C ALA A 427 1.86 0.64 12.80
N PHE A 428 1.31 -0.28 12.00
CA PHE A 428 -0.09 -0.63 12.06
C PHE A 428 -0.40 -1.52 13.28
N PRO A 429 -1.32 -1.12 14.19
CA PRO A 429 -1.65 -1.88 15.39
C PRO A 429 -2.59 -3.05 15.09
N MET A 430 -2.10 -4.05 14.35
CA MET A 430 -2.89 -5.22 13.94
C MET A 430 -3.55 -5.95 15.13
N THR A 431 -2.96 -5.88 16.31
CA THR A 431 -3.51 -6.46 17.55
C THR A 431 -4.86 -5.89 17.99
N GLU A 432 -5.24 -4.72 17.46
CA GLU A 432 -6.51 -4.04 17.73
C GLU A 432 -7.65 -4.48 16.80
N VAL A 433 -7.35 -5.18 15.71
CA VAL A 433 -8.38 -5.68 14.78
C VAL A 433 -8.94 -7.00 15.34
N CYS A 434 -10.19 -6.95 15.82
CA CYS A 434 -10.87 -8.10 16.42
C CYS A 434 -12.34 -8.13 15.99
N PHE A 435 -12.75 -9.22 15.33
CA PHE A 435 -14.12 -9.45 14.84
C PHE A 435 -15.04 -10.11 15.90
N GLY A 436 -14.54 -10.27 17.13
CA GLY A 436 -15.26 -10.91 18.24
C GLY A 436 -15.11 -12.44 18.29
N GLU A 437 -15.12 -12.97 19.51
CA GLU A 437 -14.68 -14.35 19.81
C GLU A 437 -15.78 -15.41 19.71
N THR A 438 -17.03 -15.04 19.44
CA THR A 438 -18.15 -15.99 19.39
C THR A 438 -18.16 -16.76 18.06
N ILE A 439 -17.89 -16.04 16.96
CA ILE A 439 -17.90 -16.58 15.60
C ILE A 439 -16.51 -17.04 15.18
N PHE A 440 -15.49 -16.23 15.47
CA PHE A 440 -14.13 -16.45 15.03
C PHE A 440 -13.25 -16.98 16.17
N GLY A 441 -12.38 -17.93 15.83
CA GLY A 441 -11.32 -18.43 16.70
C GLY A 441 -10.24 -17.37 16.96
N ASN A 442 -9.13 -17.78 17.59
CA ASN A 442 -7.98 -16.91 17.88
C ASN A 442 -8.37 -15.58 18.58
N GLY A 443 -9.31 -15.63 19.52
CA GLY A 443 -9.82 -14.43 20.21
C GLY A 443 -10.46 -13.41 19.27
N GLY A 444 -11.05 -13.86 18.16
CA GLY A 444 -11.64 -12.99 17.13
C GLY A 444 -10.63 -12.24 16.27
N LYS A 445 -9.32 -12.48 16.43
CA LYS A 445 -8.26 -11.78 15.71
C LYS A 445 -7.81 -12.56 14.48
N PRO A 446 -7.48 -11.89 13.37
CA PRO A 446 -6.81 -12.55 12.26
C PRO A 446 -5.49 -13.19 12.70
N GLU A 447 -5.23 -14.40 12.23
CA GLU A 447 -3.99 -15.13 12.51
C GLU A 447 -2.84 -14.60 11.65
N ALA A 448 -3.14 -14.20 10.42
CA ALA A 448 -2.22 -13.58 9.50
C ALA A 448 -2.89 -12.50 8.66
N ILE A 449 -2.05 -11.61 8.14
CA ILE A 449 -2.41 -10.63 7.13
C ILE A 449 -1.47 -10.74 5.92
N ARG A 450 -2.05 -10.68 4.72
CA ARG A 450 -1.34 -10.65 3.44
C ARG A 450 -1.95 -9.61 2.51
N THR A 451 -1.33 -9.41 1.37
CA THR A 451 -1.82 -8.62 0.24
C THR A 451 -1.88 -9.52 -1.00
N LEU A 452 -2.81 -9.25 -1.90
CA LEU A 452 -2.83 -9.83 -3.23
C LEU A 452 -1.59 -9.36 -3.99
N MET A 453 -0.86 -10.31 -4.57
CA MET A 453 0.43 -10.05 -5.22
C MET A 453 0.39 -10.30 -6.72
N GLY A 454 -0.64 -10.99 -7.25
CA GLY A 454 -0.72 -11.39 -8.66
C GLY A 454 -0.57 -10.21 -9.61
N ALA A 455 -1.44 -9.20 -9.48
CA ALA A 455 -1.34 -7.99 -10.31
C ALA A 455 -0.06 -7.17 -10.05
N ILE A 456 0.38 -7.06 -8.80
CA ILE A 456 1.59 -6.29 -8.42
C ILE A 456 2.84 -6.90 -9.08
N ASN A 457 2.95 -8.22 -9.06
CA ASN A 457 4.05 -8.99 -9.64
C ASN A 457 4.20 -8.81 -11.16
N GLN A 458 3.18 -8.29 -11.84
CA GLN A 458 3.24 -7.99 -13.27
C GLN A 458 3.67 -6.56 -13.58
N VAL A 459 3.57 -5.64 -12.61
CA VAL A 459 3.68 -4.19 -12.89
C VAL A 459 4.98 -3.59 -12.36
N PHE A 460 5.39 -3.88 -11.12
CA PHE A 460 6.56 -3.23 -10.52
C PHE A 460 7.22 -4.03 -9.39
N ARG A 461 8.44 -3.61 -9.04
CA ARG A 461 9.23 -4.20 -7.94
C ARG A 461 8.73 -3.71 -6.59
N TYR A 462 8.28 -4.64 -5.77
CA TYR A 462 7.54 -4.35 -4.55
C TYR A 462 7.98 -5.23 -3.39
N CYS A 463 7.98 -4.63 -2.20
CA CYS A 463 8.04 -5.33 -0.94
C CYS A 463 7.02 -4.73 0.03
N VAL A 464 6.34 -5.59 0.78
CA VAL A 464 5.51 -5.16 1.92
C VAL A 464 6.12 -5.70 3.20
N ILE A 465 6.44 -4.80 4.13
CA ILE A 465 6.80 -5.17 5.50
C ILE A 465 5.50 -5.26 6.28
N LEU A 466 5.21 -6.43 6.83
CA LEU A 466 3.95 -6.72 7.51
C LEU A 466 3.95 -6.21 8.95
N PRO A 467 2.77 -6.05 9.59
CA PRO A 467 2.69 -5.68 10.99
C PRO A 467 3.48 -6.64 11.89
N LYS A 468 3.97 -6.12 13.01
CA LYS A 468 4.67 -6.95 13.99
C LYS A 468 3.77 -8.08 14.48
N LYS A 469 4.31 -9.29 14.51
CA LYS A 469 3.60 -10.45 15.06
C LYS A 469 3.44 -10.30 16.57
N SER A 470 2.41 -10.94 17.13
CA SER A 470 2.09 -10.92 18.56
C SER A 470 3.22 -11.51 19.42
N HIS A 471 3.93 -12.53 18.93
CA HIS A 471 5.12 -13.10 19.55
C HIS A 471 6.41 -12.33 19.22
N GLY A 472 6.31 -11.19 18.55
CA GLY A 472 7.43 -10.37 18.08
C GLY A 472 8.03 -10.82 16.75
N GLY A 473 9.02 -10.06 16.27
CA GLY A 473 9.63 -10.25 14.96
C GLY A 473 8.81 -9.60 13.84
N VAL A 474 9.35 -9.66 12.64
CA VAL A 474 8.81 -8.99 11.45
C VAL A 474 8.85 -9.94 10.27
N GLU A 475 7.73 -10.01 9.55
CA GLU A 475 7.69 -10.63 8.22
C GLU A 475 7.70 -9.56 7.15
N PHE A 476 8.30 -9.87 6.01
CA PHE A 476 8.10 -9.09 4.79
C PHE A 476 7.93 -10.02 3.60
N VAL A 477 7.14 -9.57 2.63
CA VAL A 477 6.92 -10.26 1.36
C VAL A 477 7.55 -9.42 0.27
N ALA A 478 8.49 -9.99 -0.47
CA ALA A 478 9.17 -9.32 -1.57
C ALA A 478 8.95 -10.08 -2.87
N ASN A 479 8.81 -9.37 -3.99
CA ASN A 479 8.69 -10.00 -5.29
C ASN A 479 10.04 -10.11 -6.02
N LEU A 480 10.41 -11.33 -6.41
CA LEU A 480 11.67 -11.65 -7.09
C LEU A 480 11.41 -12.61 -8.25
N PHE A 481 12.32 -12.62 -9.23
CA PHE A 481 12.42 -13.78 -10.11
C PHE A 481 13.11 -14.93 -9.37
N ASP A 482 12.82 -16.17 -9.76
CA ASP A 482 13.35 -17.37 -9.08
C ASP A 482 14.88 -17.38 -9.07
N GLU A 483 15.52 -17.00 -10.17
CA GLU A 483 16.98 -16.90 -10.24
C GLU A 483 17.57 -15.81 -9.33
N GLU A 484 16.83 -14.72 -9.07
CA GLU A 484 17.25 -13.69 -8.12
C GLU A 484 17.12 -14.22 -6.69
N MET A 485 16.05 -15.00 -6.43
CA MET A 485 15.84 -15.64 -5.15
C MET A 485 16.93 -16.67 -4.83
N ASP A 486 17.33 -17.48 -5.81
CA ASP A 486 18.41 -18.46 -5.66
C ASP A 486 19.76 -17.81 -5.29
N ILE A 487 20.03 -16.62 -5.83
CA ILE A 487 21.20 -15.82 -5.47
C ILE A 487 21.04 -15.23 -4.07
N LEU A 488 19.86 -14.68 -3.74
CA LEU A 488 19.62 -14.06 -2.43
C LEU A 488 19.73 -15.08 -1.28
N LYS A 489 19.30 -16.33 -1.50
CA LYS A 489 19.46 -17.44 -0.53
C LYS A 489 20.93 -17.71 -0.17
N GLN A 490 21.86 -17.36 -1.06
CA GLN A 490 23.31 -17.54 -0.86
C GLN A 490 23.98 -16.30 -0.26
N ASP A 491 23.28 -15.17 -0.12
CA ASP A 491 23.84 -13.96 0.48
C ASP A 491 23.89 -14.10 2.00
N GLU A 492 25.05 -14.51 2.54
CA GLU A 492 25.27 -14.69 3.97
C GLU A 492 25.01 -13.41 4.79
N ALA A 493 25.28 -12.23 4.22
CA ALA A 493 25.07 -10.96 4.92
C ALA A 493 23.57 -10.66 5.07
N PHE A 494 22.77 -11.01 4.06
CA PHE A 494 21.31 -10.93 4.13
C PHE A 494 20.73 -12.02 5.05
N GLY A 495 21.14 -13.28 4.82
CA GLY A 495 20.70 -14.46 5.58
C GLY A 495 21.06 -14.42 7.07
N ARG A 496 22.06 -13.61 7.46
CA ARG A 496 22.39 -13.36 8.88
C ARG A 496 21.21 -12.76 9.65
N TYR A 497 20.34 -12.00 8.99
CA TYR A 497 19.26 -11.24 9.62
C TYR A 497 17.86 -11.66 9.17
N ALA A 498 17.69 -12.02 7.90
CA ALA A 498 16.40 -12.40 7.32
C ALA A 498 16.42 -13.87 6.88
N MET A 499 15.54 -14.66 7.46
CA MET A 499 15.35 -16.08 7.13
C MET A 499 14.29 -16.21 6.05
N PHE A 500 14.60 -16.96 4.99
CA PHE A 500 13.60 -17.37 4.01
C PHE A 500 12.58 -18.32 4.66
N VAL A 501 11.29 -18.10 4.38
CA VAL A 501 10.19 -18.90 4.96
C VAL A 501 9.51 -19.75 3.89
N ALA A 502 8.97 -19.11 2.86
CA ALA A 502 8.16 -19.75 1.82
C ALA A 502 8.28 -18.98 0.50
#